data_AF-A0A0F9MWH7-F1
#
_entry.id   AF-A0A0F9MWH7-F1
#
_cell.length_a   1.000
_cell.length_b   1.000
_cell.length_c   1.000
_cell.angle_alpha   90.00
_cell.angle_beta   90.00
_cell.angle_gamma   90.00
#
_symmetry.space_group_name_H-M   'P 1'
#
loop_
_entity.id
_entity.type
_entity.pdbx_description
1 polymer ?
#
loop_
_entity_poly.entity_id
_entity_poly.type
_entity_poly.pdbx_seq_one_letter_code
_entity_poly.pdbx_strand_id
1 'polypeptide(L)'
;MQKFPWVGIIEHLPIYPGKLKLVIRDREQFDTYINRTFKEGDKVWVTVELPHKDRTWEQFKYLYSCVYALMAEDLGIATLEEMDGIMKKRLLTVNKDTPLEYVKNKTDLNRAELAEYIDGVRREAAGMGISTADPT
;
A
#
# COMPACT_ATOMS: atom_id res chain seq x y z
N MET A 1 5.63 -7.54 -16.02
CA MET A 1 4.55 -6.66 -16.53
C MET A 1 5.21 -5.61 -17.43
N GLN A 2 4.95 -5.65 -18.73
CA GLN A 2 5.51 -4.69 -19.69
C GLN A 2 4.82 -3.33 -19.47
N LYS A 3 5.56 -2.28 -19.13
CA LYS A 3 5.00 -0.94 -18.97
C LYS A 3 4.81 -0.33 -20.36
N PHE A 4 3.57 0.03 -20.67
CA PHE A 4 3.19 0.60 -21.97
C PHE A 4 3.52 2.11 -22.04
N PRO A 5 3.99 2.63 -23.18
CA PRO A 5 4.56 3.99 -23.29
C PRO A 5 3.52 5.11 -23.53
N TRP A 6 2.22 4.83 -23.60
CA TRP A 6 1.21 5.84 -23.96
C TRP A 6 0.86 6.75 -22.78
N VAL A 7 1.11 8.05 -22.93
CA VAL A 7 0.71 9.09 -21.97
C VAL A 7 -0.72 9.54 -22.29
N GLY A 8 -1.70 8.88 -21.69
CA GLY A 8 -3.06 9.45 -21.58
C GLY A 8 -3.06 10.59 -20.55
N ILE A 9 -3.88 11.63 -20.77
CA ILE A 9 -4.15 12.64 -19.74
C ILE A 9 -5.46 12.26 -19.06
N ILE A 10 -5.52 12.42 -17.75
CA ILE A 10 -6.79 12.44 -17.02
C ILE A 10 -7.32 13.88 -17.04
N GLU A 11 -8.51 14.06 -17.59
CA GLU A 11 -9.22 15.34 -17.59
C GLU A 11 -10.43 15.30 -16.67
N HIS A 12 -10.71 16.42 -16.00
CA HIS A 12 -11.96 16.61 -15.27
C HIS A 12 -13.08 16.95 -16.24
N LEU A 13 -14.21 16.26 -16.15
CA LEU A 13 -15.39 16.61 -16.94
C LEU A 13 -16.02 17.89 -16.37
N PRO A 14 -16.05 19.00 -17.13
CA PRO A 14 -16.56 20.29 -16.62
C PRO A 14 -18.04 20.23 -16.23
N ILE A 15 -18.78 19.32 -16.89
CA ILE A 15 -20.24 19.18 -16.77
C ILE A 15 -20.62 18.22 -15.63
N TYR A 16 -19.68 17.37 -15.18
CA TYR A 16 -19.91 16.35 -14.15
C TYR A 16 -18.82 16.43 -13.08
N PRO A 17 -18.97 17.29 -12.07
CA PRO A 17 -18.02 17.37 -10.96
C PRO A 17 -17.85 15.99 -10.32
N GLY A 18 -16.59 15.55 -10.18
CA GLY A 18 -16.22 14.24 -9.63
C GLY A 18 -16.02 13.12 -10.66
N LYS A 19 -16.31 13.32 -11.96
CA LYS A 19 -16.01 12.33 -12.99
C LYS A 19 -14.70 12.64 -13.73
N LEU A 20 -13.85 11.63 -13.83
CA LEU A 20 -12.59 11.66 -14.56
C LEU A 20 -12.78 11.03 -15.95
N LYS A 21 -12.13 11.62 -16.96
CA LYS A 21 -12.06 11.08 -18.32
C LYS A 21 -10.61 10.80 -18.66
N LEU A 22 -10.29 9.55 -19.02
CA LEU A 22 -9.01 9.23 -19.64
C LEU A 22 -9.06 9.66 -21.11
N VAL A 23 -8.16 10.56 -21.49
CA VAL A 23 -8.00 11.06 -22.85
C VAL A 23 -6.71 10.52 -23.42
N ILE A 24 -6.84 9.69 -24.46
CA ILE A 24 -5.71 9.19 -25.25
C ILE A 24 -5.29 10.32 -26.19
N ARG A 25 -4.08 10.84 -26.02
CA ARG A 25 -3.57 11.98 -26.81
C ARG A 25 -3.43 11.68 -28.29
N ASP A 26 -2.95 10.49 -28.62
CA ASP A 26 -2.75 10.04 -30.00
C ASP A 26 -3.58 8.79 -30.26
N ARG A 27 -4.76 9.01 -30.85
CA ARG A 27 -5.74 7.95 -31.07
C ARG A 27 -5.37 7.05 -32.25
N GLU A 28 -4.83 7.60 -33.33
CA GLU A 28 -4.42 6.81 -34.50
C GLU A 28 -3.29 5.84 -34.14
N GLN A 29 -2.33 6.29 -33.34
CA GLN A 29 -1.22 5.45 -32.93
C GLN A 29 -1.66 4.38 -31.93
N PHE A 30 -2.59 4.72 -31.03
CA PHE A 30 -3.23 3.76 -30.13
C PHE A 30 -4.00 2.68 -30.89
N ASP A 31 -4.86 3.07 -31.83
CA ASP A 31 -5.67 2.13 -32.61
C ASP A 31 -4.78 1.21 -33.46
N THR A 32 -3.75 1.76 -34.10
CA THR A 32 -2.74 0.99 -34.85
C THR A 32 -2.05 -0.04 -33.94
N TYR A 33 -1.70 0.35 -32.72
CA TYR A 33 -1.06 -0.53 -31.77
C TYR A 33 -1.98 -1.65 -31.27
N ILE A 34 -3.22 -1.30 -30.89
CA ILE A 34 -4.22 -2.27 -30.42
C ILE A 34 -4.46 -3.32 -31.50
N ASN A 35 -4.71 -2.88 -32.75
CA ASN A 35 -4.98 -3.76 -33.88
C ASN A 35 -3.78 -4.64 -34.26
N ARG A 36 -2.54 -4.17 -34.05
CA ARG A 36 -1.32 -4.95 -34.31
C ARG A 36 -1.02 -5.95 -33.20
N THR A 37 -1.35 -5.62 -31.96
CA THR A 37 -0.89 -6.36 -30.77
C THR A 37 -1.90 -7.40 -30.32
N PHE A 38 -3.19 -7.08 -30.39
CA PHE A 38 -4.27 -7.93 -29.92
C PHE A 38 -5.09 -8.44 -31.09
N LYS A 39 -5.54 -9.69 -31.02
CA LYS A 39 -6.42 -10.30 -32.02
C LYS A 39 -7.88 -10.11 -31.63
N GLU A 40 -8.76 -10.21 -32.62
CA GLU A 40 -10.19 -10.23 -32.39
C GLU A 40 -10.54 -11.40 -31.44
N GLY A 41 -11.13 -11.08 -30.29
CA GLY A 41 -11.46 -12.04 -29.22
C GLY A 41 -10.54 -11.99 -27.99
N ASP A 42 -9.41 -11.29 -28.05
CA ASP A 42 -8.54 -11.13 -26.89
C ASP A 42 -9.16 -10.20 -25.82
N LYS A 43 -9.05 -10.59 -24.55
CA LYS A 43 -9.49 -9.76 -23.42
C LYS A 43 -8.38 -8.79 -23.01
N VAL A 44 -8.62 -7.50 -23.13
CA VAL A 44 -7.70 -6.45 -22.69
C VAL A 44 -8.18 -5.88 -21.36
N TRP A 45 -7.28 -5.84 -20.38
CA TRP A 45 -7.51 -5.19 -19.09
C TRP A 45 -6.86 -3.81 -19.10
N VAL A 46 -7.66 -2.77 -18.83
CA VAL A 46 -7.17 -1.39 -18.69
C VAL A 46 -7.27 -1.01 -17.22
N THR A 47 -6.11 -0.78 -16.60
CA THR A 47 -6.03 -0.31 -15.22
C THR A 47 -5.70 1.18 -15.22
N VAL A 48 -6.57 1.99 -14.62
CA VAL A 48 -6.35 3.43 -14.43
C VAL A 48 -6.07 3.64 -12.95
N GLU A 49 -4.84 4.00 -12.63
CA GLU A 49 -4.42 4.33 -11.27
C GLU A 49 -4.24 5.84 -11.18
N LEU A 50 -4.89 6.45 -10.20
CA LEU A 50 -4.52 7.78 -9.76
C LEU A 50 -3.40 7.56 -8.75
N PRO A 51 -2.12 7.86 -9.05
CA PRO A 51 -1.07 7.78 -8.06
C PRO A 51 -1.30 8.92 -7.08
N HIS A 52 -2.15 8.70 -6.08
CA HIS A 52 -1.92 9.38 -4.83
C HIS A 52 -0.51 8.96 -4.39
N LYS A 53 0.30 9.93 -3.95
CA LYS A 53 1.37 9.59 -3.02
C LYS A 53 0.67 8.95 -1.84
N ASP A 54 0.51 7.63 -1.89
CA ASP A 54 -0.08 6.88 -0.80
C ASP A 54 0.89 7.05 0.35
N ARG A 55 0.60 8.00 1.24
CA ARG A 55 1.30 8.15 2.51
C ARG A 55 1.31 6.82 3.26
N THR A 56 0.34 5.95 2.99
CA THR A 56 0.28 4.53 3.38
C THR A 56 1.54 3.75 2.98
N TRP A 57 2.08 3.94 1.76
CA TRP A 57 3.32 3.28 1.33
C TRP A 57 4.55 3.83 2.05
N GLU A 58 4.63 5.14 2.27
CA GLU A 58 5.70 5.76 3.06
C GLU A 58 5.65 5.29 4.53
N GLN A 59 4.44 5.16 5.10
CA GLN A 59 4.18 4.59 6.41
C GLN A 59 4.62 3.13 6.52
N PHE A 60 4.30 2.29 5.51
CA PHE A 60 4.81 0.92 5.47
C PHE A 60 6.33 0.87 5.32
N LYS A 61 6.90 1.70 4.45
CA LYS A 61 8.35 1.77 4.27
C LYS A 61 9.06 2.10 5.59
N TYR A 62 8.58 3.12 6.31
CA TYR A 62 9.12 3.48 7.63
C TYR A 62 9.00 2.34 8.64
N LEU A 63 7.82 1.70 8.72
CA LEU A 63 7.59 0.57 9.62
C LEU A 63 8.56 -0.59 9.36
N TYR A 64 8.74 -1.02 8.10
CA TYR A 64 9.58 -2.16 7.77
C TYR A 64 11.08 -1.82 7.80
N SER A 65 11.48 -0.68 7.27
CA SER A 65 12.90 -0.33 7.11
C SER A 65 13.54 0.27 8.35
N CYS A 66 12.76 0.92 9.22
CA CYS A 66 13.29 1.60 10.41
C CYS A 66 12.88 0.89 11.69
N VAL A 67 11.58 0.63 11.88
CA VAL A 67 11.08 0.13 13.17
C VAL A 67 11.33 -1.36 13.30
N TYR A 68 10.77 -2.18 12.40
CA TYR A 68 10.92 -3.64 12.47
C TYR A 68 12.35 -4.12 12.27
N ALA A 69 13.14 -3.45 11.43
CA ALA A 69 14.54 -3.80 11.23
C ALA A 69 15.33 -3.70 12.54
N LEU A 70 15.21 -2.57 13.26
CA LEU A 70 15.88 -2.37 14.53
C LEU A 70 15.36 -3.31 15.62
N MET A 71 14.03 -3.54 15.66
CA MET A 71 13.46 -4.49 16.62
C MET A 71 13.90 -5.93 16.35
N ALA A 72 14.00 -6.34 15.08
CA ALA A 72 14.37 -7.71 14.73
C ALA A 72 15.85 -7.98 15.03
N GLU A 73 16.71 -6.99 14.78
CA GLU A 73 18.13 -7.04 15.13
C GLU A 73 18.32 -7.18 16.65
N ASP A 74 17.67 -6.32 17.45
CA ASP A 74 17.82 -6.33 18.91
C ASP A 74 17.26 -7.59 19.58
N LEU A 75 16.12 -8.08 19.09
CA LEU A 75 15.45 -9.27 19.63
C LEU A 75 15.96 -10.59 19.03
N GLY A 76 16.91 -10.55 18.10
CA GLY A 76 17.46 -11.73 17.43
C GLY A 76 16.42 -12.48 16.57
N ILE A 77 15.42 -11.78 16.04
CA ILE A 77 14.38 -12.35 15.19
C ILE A 77 14.89 -12.42 13.75
N ALA A 78 14.76 -13.60 13.13
CA ALA A 78 15.37 -13.90 11.84
C ALA A 78 14.74 -13.14 10.68
N THR A 79 13.44 -12.80 10.75
CA THR A 79 12.73 -12.15 9.64
C THR A 79 11.85 -10.98 10.10
N LEU A 80 11.75 -9.95 9.24
CA LEU A 80 10.83 -8.83 9.45
C LEU A 80 9.35 -9.27 9.40
N GLU A 81 9.07 -10.37 8.71
CA GLU A 81 7.73 -10.96 8.60
C GLU A 81 7.29 -11.58 9.93
N GLU A 82 8.19 -12.25 10.65
CA GLU A 82 7.92 -12.73 12.00
C GLU A 82 7.69 -11.57 12.97
N MET A 83 8.52 -10.53 12.89
CA MET A 83 8.30 -9.31 13.68
C MET A 83 6.93 -8.70 13.40
N ASP A 84 6.56 -8.62 12.12
CA ASP A 84 5.25 -8.12 11.73
C ASP A 84 4.11 -8.98 12.28
N GLY A 85 4.23 -10.31 12.20
CA GLY A 85 3.25 -11.23 12.76
C GLY A 85 3.07 -11.05 14.27
N ILE A 86 4.17 -10.90 15.01
CA ILE A 86 4.15 -10.65 16.46
C ILE A 86 3.43 -9.34 16.77
N MET A 87 3.80 -8.26 16.09
CA MET A 87 3.24 -6.93 16.35
C MET A 87 1.77 -6.83 15.94
N LYS A 88 1.37 -7.44 14.82
CA LYS A 88 -0.04 -7.58 14.44
C LYS A 88 -0.83 -8.33 15.51
N LYS A 89 -0.32 -9.45 16.01
CA LYS A 89 -0.98 -10.21 17.07
C LYS A 89 -1.08 -9.43 18.39
N ARG A 90 -0.12 -8.54 18.68
CA ARG A 90 -0.19 -7.71 19.89
C ARG A 90 -1.15 -6.55 19.77
N LEU A 91 -1.11 -5.82 18.66
CA LEU A 91 -1.74 -4.51 18.53
C LEU A 91 -3.02 -4.51 17.67
N LEU A 92 -3.22 -5.51 16.82
CA LEU A 92 -4.37 -5.62 15.90
C LEU A 92 -5.29 -6.79 16.21
N THR A 93 -5.10 -7.45 17.35
CA THR A 93 -6.04 -8.48 17.82
C THR A 93 -7.31 -7.83 18.35
N VAL A 94 -8.44 -8.26 17.81
CA VAL A 94 -9.79 -7.80 18.17
C VAL A 94 -10.51 -8.93 18.88
N ASN A 95 -11.37 -8.59 19.85
CA ASN A 95 -12.12 -9.54 20.68
C ASN A 95 -11.19 -10.56 21.38
N LYS A 96 -10.08 -10.08 21.93
CA LYS A 96 -9.11 -10.91 22.64
C LYS A 96 -9.78 -11.75 23.74
N ASP A 97 -9.36 -13.01 23.86
CA ASP A 97 -9.86 -13.97 24.84
C ASP A 97 -11.34 -14.36 24.64
N THR A 98 -11.85 -14.20 23.40
CA THR A 98 -13.20 -14.64 23.02
C THR A 98 -13.16 -15.66 21.86
N PRO A 99 -14.23 -16.45 21.63
CA PRO A 99 -14.33 -17.33 20.47
C PRO A 99 -14.31 -16.61 19.10
N LEU A 100 -14.49 -15.29 19.09
CA LEU A 100 -14.46 -14.44 17.90
C LEU A 100 -13.16 -13.62 17.82
N GLU A 101 -12.09 -14.08 18.47
CA GLU A 101 -10.77 -13.46 18.38
C GLU A 101 -10.23 -13.56 16.94
N TYR A 102 -9.83 -12.42 16.38
CA TYR A 102 -9.17 -12.38 15.09
C TYR A 102 -8.15 -11.24 15.02
N VAL A 103 -7.17 -11.39 14.14
CA VAL A 103 -6.14 -10.38 13.89
C VAL A 103 -6.51 -9.61 12.62
N LYS A 104 -6.73 -8.29 12.74
CA LYS A 104 -6.99 -7.44 11.57
C LYS A 104 -5.80 -7.40 10.62
N ASN A 105 -6.07 -7.28 9.32
CA ASN A 105 -5.01 -7.06 8.34
C ASN A 105 -4.66 -5.56 8.25
N LYS A 106 -3.37 -5.25 8.12
CA LYS A 106 -2.88 -3.87 8.01
C LYS A 106 -3.31 -3.20 6.72
N THR A 107 -3.56 -3.99 5.67
CA THR A 107 -4.07 -3.53 4.37
C THR A 107 -5.49 -2.97 4.46
N ASP A 108 -6.22 -3.37 5.50
CA ASP A 108 -7.62 -2.97 5.69
C ASP A 108 -7.74 -1.75 6.62
N LEU A 109 -6.60 -1.30 7.19
CA LEU A 109 -6.55 -0.12 8.03
C LEU A 109 -6.60 1.14 7.18
N ASN A 110 -7.40 2.10 7.63
CA ASN A 110 -7.32 3.44 7.08
C ASN A 110 -6.03 4.14 7.54
N ARG A 111 -5.75 5.31 6.96
CA ARG A 111 -4.52 6.04 7.22
C ARG A 111 -4.31 6.44 8.69
N ALA A 112 -5.37 6.81 9.40
CA ALA A 112 -5.29 7.18 10.82
C ALA A 112 -5.01 5.94 11.67
N GLU A 113 -5.74 4.85 11.42
CA GLU A 113 -5.52 3.57 12.09
C GLU A 113 -4.11 3.01 11.85
N LEU A 114 -3.56 3.17 10.64
CA LEU A 114 -2.19 2.76 10.35
C LEU A 114 -1.16 3.62 11.06
N ALA A 115 -1.40 4.93 11.20
CA ALA A 115 -0.53 5.81 11.97
C ALA A 115 -0.53 5.43 13.47
N GLU A 116 -1.72 5.20 14.04
CA GLU A 116 -1.87 4.73 15.43
C GLU A 116 -1.19 3.38 15.65
N TYR A 117 -1.29 2.47 14.69
CA TYR A 117 -0.59 1.19 14.72
C TYR A 117 0.93 1.40 14.79
N ILE A 118 1.50 2.23 13.90
CA ILE A 118 2.94 2.52 13.88
C ILE A 118 3.39 3.12 15.21
N ASP A 119 2.64 4.09 15.76
CA ASP A 119 2.95 4.68 17.06
C ASP A 119 2.82 3.67 18.21
N GLY A 120 1.92 2.69 18.10
CA GLY A 120 1.83 1.56 19.01
C GLY A 120 3.08 0.68 18.96
N VAL A 121 3.55 0.33 17.77
CA VAL A 121 4.79 -0.44 17.59
C VAL A 121 6.00 0.31 18.15
N ARG A 122 6.09 1.62 17.92
CA ARG A 122 7.17 2.45 18.49
C ARG A 122 7.14 2.46 20.02
N ARG A 123 5.95 2.51 20.62
CA ARG A 123 5.78 2.41 22.07
C ARG A 123 6.21 1.05 22.62
N GLU A 124 5.89 -0.04 21.94
CA GLU A 124 6.37 -1.38 22.29
C GLU A 124 7.90 -1.45 22.20
N ALA A 125 8.49 -0.95 21.11
CA ALA A 125 9.93 -0.90 20.93
C ALA A 125 10.62 -0.10 22.06
N ALA A 126 10.10 1.10 22.37
CA ALA A 126 10.62 1.92 23.46
C ALA A 126 10.46 1.22 24.83
N GLY A 127 9.36 0.51 25.07
CA GLY A 127 9.15 -0.30 26.27
C GLY A 127 10.15 -1.45 26.41
N MET A 128 10.70 -1.92 25.29
CA MET A 128 11.78 -2.92 25.25
C MET A 128 13.18 -2.30 25.34
N GLY A 129 13.30 -0.97 25.40
CA GLY A 129 14.58 -0.26 25.40
C GLY A 129 15.17 -0.03 24.00
N ILE A 130 14.42 -0.31 22.94
CA ILE A 130 14.87 -0.23 21.55
C ILE A 130 14.59 1.18 21.00
N SER A 131 15.65 1.89 20.62
CA SER A 131 15.53 3.20 20.00
C SER A 131 15.16 3.07 18.53
N THR A 132 14.00 3.63 18.14
CA THR A 132 13.56 3.67 16.74
C THR A 132 13.85 5.04 16.13
N ALA A 133 14.17 5.10 14.83
CA ALA A 133 14.36 6.37 14.13
C ALA A 133 13.04 7.15 14.05
N ASP A 134 13.08 8.48 14.07
CA ASP A 134 11.88 9.30 13.89
C ASP A 134 11.34 9.22 12.45
N PRO A 135 10.01 9.30 12.25
CA PRO A 135 9.43 9.28 10.92
C PRO A 135 9.78 10.58 10.17
N THR A 136 10.54 10.47 9.08
CA THR A 136 10.81 11.54 8.09
C THR A 136 9.66 11.74 7.11
#